data_AF-A0A5S3YS27-F1
#
_entry.id   AF-A0A5S3YS27-F1
#
_cell.length_a   1.000
_cell.length_b   1.000
_cell.length_c   1.000
_cell.angle_alpha   90.00
_cell.angle_beta   90.00
_cell.angle_gamma   90.00
#
_symmetry.space_group_name_H-M   'P 1'
#
loop_
_entity.id
_entity.type
_entity.pdbx_description
1 polymer ?
#
loop_
_entity_poly.entity_id
_entity_poly.type
_entity_poly.pdbx_seq_one_letter_code
_entity_poly.pdbx_strand_id
1 'polypeptide(L)'
;MARLTNEFYRQGPDYRFGDQVLFEEIKHTFGFKTITVGAWVNKEERLIAANLIYDSLADLTQILNIPPEVIGLRNSLSLSFGSGGQKGVQAHYDSNGKILALAKNAGAGALAHEWWHAFDHYICKFLYPNSQYFDFASVKWLTEESYYPHPLNDELSNFYKHCFLDETGKQESTFFKKSIMLDKTYQQNYFSRPQEITARAFESCIGHHTEITNHYLVSGVKKSQLAQQGGFPDKALRTQLQSSIYRYFNALAIALHQ
;
A
#
# COMPACT_ATOMS: atom_id res chain seq x y z
N MET A 1 -18.25 6.94 19.37
CA MET A 1 -17.25 5.99 19.93
C MET A 1 -16.02 6.03 19.04
N ALA A 2 -14.82 6.05 19.63
CA ALA A 2 -13.57 6.07 18.86
C ALA A 2 -13.43 4.77 18.06
N ARG A 3 -13.16 4.84 16.75
CA ARG A 3 -13.08 3.64 15.90
C ARG A 3 -11.83 2.78 16.17
N LEU A 4 -10.83 3.32 16.88
CA LEU A 4 -9.63 2.60 17.34
C LEU A 4 -9.92 1.48 18.34
N THR A 5 -11.04 1.58 19.07
CA THR A 5 -11.43 0.58 20.08
C THR A 5 -12.36 -0.49 19.52
N ASN A 6 -12.67 -0.47 18.22
CA ASN A 6 -13.29 -1.61 17.57
C ASN A 6 -12.23 -2.72 17.44
N GLU A 7 -12.59 -3.95 17.77
CA GLU A 7 -11.69 -5.09 17.56
C GLU A 7 -11.40 -5.26 16.06
N PHE A 8 -10.17 -4.93 15.65
CA PHE A 8 -9.69 -5.28 14.32
C PHE A 8 -9.34 -6.76 14.30
N TYR A 9 -10.10 -7.54 13.53
CA TYR A 9 -9.79 -8.94 13.35
C TYR A 9 -8.43 -9.11 12.67
N ARG A 10 -7.58 -9.93 13.30
CA ARG A 10 -6.27 -10.33 12.78
C ARG A 10 -6.04 -11.82 12.98
N GLN A 11 -5.49 -12.46 11.97
CA GLN A 11 -4.94 -13.81 11.97
C GLN A 11 -3.57 -13.77 11.29
N GLY A 12 -2.54 -14.22 11.99
CA GLY A 12 -1.14 -14.24 11.54
C GLY A 12 -0.20 -14.58 12.70
N PRO A 13 1.11 -14.67 12.47
CA PRO A 13 2.10 -14.90 13.53
C PRO A 13 2.01 -13.84 14.64
N ASP A 14 2.36 -14.21 15.87
CA ASP A 14 2.56 -13.24 16.95
C ASP A 14 4.00 -12.72 16.90
N TYR A 15 4.16 -11.48 16.42
CA TYR A 15 5.48 -10.84 16.31
C TYR A 15 5.90 -10.11 17.59
N ARG A 16 4.95 -9.86 18.49
CA ARG A 16 5.17 -9.12 19.74
C ARG A 16 5.35 -10.05 20.93
N PHE A 17 4.99 -11.33 20.80
CA PHE A 17 5.07 -12.34 21.87
C PHE A 17 4.37 -11.90 23.17
N GLY A 18 3.24 -11.20 23.01
CA GLY A 18 2.48 -10.63 24.12
C GLY A 18 2.93 -9.24 24.59
N ASP A 19 4.06 -8.71 24.10
CA ASP A 19 4.56 -7.41 24.53
C ASP A 19 3.83 -6.23 23.85
N GLN A 20 3.92 -5.07 24.51
CA GLN A 20 3.43 -3.80 23.98
C GLN A 20 4.57 -3.12 23.22
N VAL A 21 4.26 -2.61 22.03
CA VAL A 21 5.22 -1.90 21.19
C VAL A 21 5.00 -0.39 21.28
N LEU A 22 6.09 0.37 21.26
CA LEU A 22 6.10 1.83 21.15
C LEU A 22 6.36 2.29 19.72
N PHE A 23 5.93 3.51 19.38
CA PHE A 23 6.19 4.09 18.06
C PHE A 23 7.69 4.21 17.71
N GLU A 24 8.57 4.34 18.71
CA GLU A 24 10.01 4.37 18.45
C GLU A 24 10.52 3.01 17.95
N GLU A 25 9.99 1.91 18.48
CA GLU A 25 10.31 0.56 18.00
C GLU A 25 9.81 0.35 16.57
N ILE A 26 8.61 0.83 16.23
CA ILE A 26 8.10 0.82 14.84
C ILE A 26 9.07 1.56 13.92
N LYS A 27 9.55 2.73 14.34
CA LYS A 27 10.49 3.55 13.55
C LYS A 27 11.77 2.77 13.26
N HIS A 28 12.35 2.15 14.28
CA HIS A 28 13.59 1.40 14.17
C HIS A 28 13.43 0.11 13.37
N THR A 29 12.44 -0.72 13.70
CA THR A 29 12.22 -2.01 13.05
C THR A 29 11.90 -1.86 11.56
N PHE A 30 11.04 -0.91 11.19
CA PHE A 30 10.59 -0.77 9.79
C PHE A 30 11.35 0.28 9.00
N GLY A 31 12.40 0.89 9.57
CA GLY A 31 13.27 1.84 8.85
C GLY A 31 12.60 3.15 8.46
N PHE A 32 11.66 3.67 9.26
CA PHE A 32 11.06 4.99 8.99
C PHE A 32 12.03 6.13 9.30
N LYS A 33 11.99 7.18 8.48
CA LYS A 33 12.74 8.42 8.71
C LYS A 33 12.35 9.08 10.03
N THR A 34 11.05 9.30 10.20
CA THR A 34 10.46 9.89 11.40
C THR A 34 9.08 9.28 11.65
N ILE A 35 8.69 9.20 12.92
CA ILE A 35 7.31 8.89 13.30
C ILE A 35 6.80 10.01 14.20
N THR A 36 5.69 10.65 13.80
CA THR A 36 5.05 11.73 14.54
C THR A 36 3.69 11.29 15.04
N VAL A 37 3.40 11.54 16.32
CA VAL A 37 2.11 11.23 16.92
C VAL A 37 1.44 12.51 17.38
N GLY A 38 0.18 12.72 16.94
CA GLY A 38 -0.58 13.93 17.26
C GLY A 38 -0.73 14.18 18.77
N ALA A 39 -0.75 15.46 19.17
CA ALA A 39 -0.80 15.86 20.58
C ALA A 39 -2.06 15.38 21.32
N TRP A 40 -3.18 15.24 20.61
CA TRP A 40 -4.47 14.79 21.15
C TRP A 40 -4.66 13.26 21.16
N VAL A 41 -3.62 12.48 20.87
CA VAL A 41 -3.64 11.03 21.06
C VAL A 41 -3.24 10.74 22.51
N ASN A 42 -4.13 10.13 23.29
CA ASN A 42 -3.87 9.82 24.70
C ASN A 42 -2.95 8.59 24.84
N LYS A 43 -2.50 8.27 26.06
CA LYS A 43 -1.54 7.18 26.31
C LYS A 43 -2.06 5.80 25.87
N GLU A 44 -3.32 5.50 26.15
CA GLU A 44 -3.95 4.22 25.81
C GLU A 44 -4.10 4.07 24.29
N GLU A 45 -4.59 5.12 23.62
CA GLU A 45 -4.72 5.17 22.17
C GLU A 45 -3.37 5.03 21.47
N ARG A 46 -2.29 5.59 22.05
CA ARG A 46 -0.93 5.42 21.52
C ARG A 46 -0.50 3.96 21.54
N LEU A 47 -0.73 3.24 22.64
CA LEU A 47 -0.36 1.83 22.76
C LEU A 47 -1.17 0.95 21.79
N ILE A 48 -2.49 1.15 21.74
CA ILE A 48 -3.35 0.42 20.80
C ILE A 48 -2.91 0.66 19.37
N ALA A 49 -2.72 1.92 18.98
CA ALA A 49 -2.30 2.27 17.62
C ALA A 49 -0.92 1.72 17.28
N ALA A 50 0.04 1.80 18.21
CA ALA A 50 1.38 1.27 17.99
C ALA A 50 1.35 -0.24 17.74
N ASN A 51 0.62 -1.01 18.54
CA ASN A 51 0.47 -2.45 18.32
C ASN A 51 -0.20 -2.77 16.97
N LEU A 52 -1.29 -2.07 16.64
CA LEU A 52 -2.01 -2.28 15.36
C LEU A 52 -1.10 -1.99 14.16
N ILE A 53 -0.37 -0.87 14.20
CA ILE A 53 0.55 -0.48 13.13
C ILE A 53 1.70 -1.47 13.05
N TYR A 54 2.31 -1.85 14.17
CA TYR A 54 3.41 -2.82 14.20
C TYR A 54 2.97 -4.17 13.59
N ASP A 55 1.84 -4.72 14.06
CA ASP A 55 1.31 -6.00 13.59
C ASP A 55 0.97 -5.94 12.10
N SER A 56 0.39 -4.83 11.62
CA SER A 56 0.08 -4.66 10.19
C SER A 56 1.31 -4.52 9.31
N LEU A 57 2.34 -3.80 9.74
CA LEU A 57 3.58 -3.69 8.98
C LEU A 57 4.36 -5.01 8.97
N ALA A 58 4.39 -5.72 10.09
CA ALA A 58 4.99 -7.05 10.16
C ALA A 58 4.23 -8.09 9.30
N ASP A 59 2.90 -8.03 9.27
CA ASP A 59 2.12 -8.84 8.32
C ASP A 59 2.45 -8.49 6.87
N LEU A 60 2.62 -7.19 6.55
CA LEU A 60 2.99 -6.78 5.21
C LEU A 60 4.36 -7.33 4.82
N THR A 61 5.35 -7.27 5.71
CA THR A 61 6.70 -7.82 5.45
C THR A 61 6.65 -9.32 5.26
N GLN A 62 5.82 -10.02 6.04
CA GLN A 62 5.68 -11.48 5.95
C GLN A 62 4.98 -11.91 4.66
N ILE A 63 3.93 -11.19 4.24
CA ILE A 63 3.21 -11.44 2.99
C ILE A 63 4.12 -11.17 1.77
N LEU A 64 4.91 -10.10 1.81
CA LEU A 64 5.81 -9.74 0.71
C LEU A 64 7.14 -10.51 0.74
N ASN A 65 7.42 -11.22 1.83
CA ASN A 65 8.69 -11.91 2.09
C ASN A 65 9.91 -10.98 1.94
N ILE A 66 9.89 -9.85 2.66
CA ILE A 66 10.95 -8.82 2.64
C ILE A 66 11.47 -8.51 4.04
N PRO A 67 12.73 -8.04 4.17
CA PRO A 67 13.22 -7.46 5.42
C PRO A 67 12.35 -6.29 5.90
N PRO A 68 12.12 -6.14 7.22
CA PRO A 68 11.30 -5.05 7.76
C PRO A 68 11.68 -3.64 7.32
N GLU A 69 12.97 -3.37 7.15
CA GLU A 69 13.51 -2.05 6.80
C GLU A 69 13.13 -1.60 5.38
N VAL A 70 12.70 -2.52 4.53
CA VAL A 70 12.19 -2.21 3.18
C VAL A 70 10.93 -1.34 3.27
N ILE A 71 10.12 -1.51 4.32
CA ILE A 71 8.89 -0.75 4.54
C ILE A 71 9.15 0.76 4.57
N GLY A 72 10.25 1.19 5.19
CA GLY A 72 10.64 2.58 5.33
C GLY A 72 11.33 3.18 4.09
N LEU A 73 11.44 2.40 3.01
CA LEU A 73 11.94 2.83 1.70
C LEU A 73 13.31 3.51 1.82
N ARG A 74 14.25 2.84 2.49
CA ARG A 74 15.60 3.34 2.82
C ARG A 74 15.58 4.64 3.64
N ASN A 75 14.85 4.64 4.76
CA ASN A 75 14.74 5.80 5.67
C ASN A 75 14.25 7.09 4.97
N SER A 76 13.46 6.96 3.89
CA SER A 76 12.92 8.10 3.16
C SER A 76 11.44 8.36 3.46
N LEU A 77 10.74 7.35 3.97
CA LEU A 77 9.34 7.40 4.34
C LEU A 77 9.17 7.82 5.80
N SER A 78 8.27 8.76 6.06
CA SER A 78 7.83 9.14 7.40
C SER A 78 6.43 8.62 7.70
N LEU A 79 6.09 8.42 8.97
CA LEU A 79 4.74 8.07 9.41
C LEU A 79 4.20 9.17 10.33
N SER A 80 2.93 9.50 10.14
CA SER A 80 2.20 10.43 11.01
C SER A 80 0.93 9.75 11.49
N PHE A 81 0.78 9.58 12.80
CA PHE A 81 -0.42 9.03 13.39
C PHE A 81 -1.22 10.12 14.10
N GLY A 82 -2.47 10.28 13.67
CA GLY A 82 -3.43 11.15 14.34
C GLY A 82 -3.03 12.62 14.38
N SER A 83 -2.20 13.12 13.45
CA SER A 83 -1.92 14.55 13.31
C SER A 83 -2.70 15.12 12.11
N GLY A 84 -3.35 16.28 12.27
CA GLY A 84 -4.02 17.00 11.17
C GLY A 84 -5.35 16.43 10.67
N GLY A 85 -6.30 16.10 11.55
CA GLY A 85 -7.58 15.50 11.16
C GLY A 85 -8.45 16.40 10.28
N GLN A 86 -8.57 16.09 8.98
CA GLN A 86 -9.69 16.52 8.14
C GLN A 86 -10.84 15.51 8.28
N LYS A 87 -12.08 15.99 8.38
CA LYS A 87 -13.27 15.12 8.40
C LYS A 87 -13.32 14.32 7.08
N GLY A 88 -13.30 12.99 7.17
CA GLY A 88 -13.52 12.09 6.03
C GLY A 88 -12.26 11.41 5.47
N VAL A 89 -11.04 11.88 5.80
CA VAL A 89 -9.79 11.25 5.35
C VAL A 89 -9.37 10.15 6.32
N GLN A 90 -9.17 8.96 5.78
CA GLN A 90 -9.00 7.70 6.51
C GLN A 90 -7.53 7.42 6.80
N ALA A 91 -6.78 7.21 5.74
CA ALA A 91 -5.35 7.33 5.66
C ALA A 91 -5.04 8.06 4.35
N HIS A 92 -3.87 8.64 4.20
CA HIS A 92 -3.38 9.12 2.91
C HIS A 92 -1.86 9.16 2.89
N TYR A 93 -1.28 8.92 1.73
CA TYR A 93 0.11 9.27 1.45
C TYR A 93 0.22 10.73 0.98
N ASP A 94 1.03 11.52 1.67
CA ASP A 94 1.46 12.85 1.22
C ASP A 94 2.81 12.75 0.50
N SER A 95 2.80 12.94 -0.82
CA SER A 95 4.01 12.89 -1.65
C SER A 95 4.96 14.06 -1.41
N ASN A 96 4.46 15.23 -0.96
CA ASN A 96 5.31 16.39 -0.70
C ASN A 96 6.28 16.10 0.45
N GLY A 97 5.75 15.60 1.57
CA GLY A 97 6.54 15.23 2.74
C GLY A 97 7.07 13.79 2.74
N LYS A 98 6.59 12.93 1.83
CA LYS A 98 6.77 11.46 1.87
C LYS A 98 6.28 10.90 3.21
N ILE A 99 5.02 11.19 3.53
CA ILE A 99 4.40 10.88 4.82
C ILE A 99 3.23 9.92 4.61
N LEU A 100 3.27 8.76 5.27
CA LEU A 100 2.08 7.95 5.51
C LEU A 100 1.30 8.54 6.67
N ALA A 101 0.19 9.23 6.38
CA ALA A 101 -0.66 9.83 7.38
C ALA A 101 -1.84 8.92 7.72
N LEU A 102 -1.86 8.39 8.94
CA LEU A 102 -2.91 7.51 9.46
C LEU A 102 -3.83 8.29 10.38
N ALA A 103 -5.12 8.40 10.03
CA ALA A 103 -6.06 9.12 10.86
C ALA A 103 -6.47 8.29 12.09
N LYS A 104 -6.61 8.99 13.23
CA LYS A 104 -7.01 8.42 14.51
C LYS A 104 -8.28 7.56 14.41
N ASN A 105 -9.32 8.00 13.70
CA ASN A 105 -10.61 7.30 13.67
C ASN A 105 -10.90 6.59 12.36
N ALA A 106 -9.94 6.49 11.44
CA ALA A 106 -10.29 6.07 10.09
C ALA A 106 -9.15 5.41 9.30
N GLY A 107 -7.91 5.34 9.81
CA GLY A 107 -6.81 4.68 9.10
C GLY A 107 -6.86 3.14 9.05
N ALA A 108 -8.00 2.55 9.42
CA ALA A 108 -8.14 1.12 9.50
C ALA A 108 -8.45 0.51 8.13
N GLY A 109 -7.57 -0.38 7.69
CA GLY A 109 -7.79 -1.24 6.53
C GLY A 109 -7.43 -0.61 5.19
N ALA A 110 -6.61 0.44 5.19
CA ALA A 110 -6.06 1.05 3.97
C ALA A 110 -4.54 1.22 4.05
N LEU A 111 -3.87 0.67 5.08
CA LEU A 111 -2.43 0.86 5.27
C LEU A 111 -1.62 0.31 4.09
N ALA A 112 -1.99 -0.85 3.55
CA ALA A 112 -1.32 -1.40 2.37
C ALA A 112 -1.51 -0.51 1.13
N HIS A 113 -2.69 0.08 0.96
CA HIS A 113 -2.99 1.01 -0.14
C HIS A 113 -2.09 2.25 -0.07
N GLU A 114 -2.01 2.88 1.11
CA GLU A 114 -1.16 4.07 1.28
C GLU A 114 0.33 3.74 1.19
N TRP A 115 0.76 2.57 1.70
CA TRP A 115 2.14 2.14 1.53
C TRP A 115 2.49 1.91 0.06
N TRP A 116 1.55 1.38 -0.76
CA TRP A 116 1.76 1.29 -2.19
C TRP A 116 1.97 2.65 -2.84
N HIS A 117 1.16 3.65 -2.51
CA HIS A 117 1.36 5.01 -3.00
C HIS A 117 2.75 5.55 -2.65
N ALA A 118 3.23 5.28 -1.44
CA ALA A 118 4.59 5.62 -1.04
C ALA A 118 5.66 4.89 -1.87
N PHE A 119 5.49 3.59 -2.07
CA PHE A 119 6.39 2.76 -2.87
C PHE A 119 6.41 3.19 -4.35
N ASP A 120 5.25 3.40 -4.98
CA ASP A 120 5.10 3.80 -6.38
C ASP A 120 5.72 5.17 -6.66
N HIS A 121 5.59 6.10 -5.71
CA HIS A 121 6.30 7.38 -5.74
C HIS A 121 7.83 7.19 -5.54
N TYR A 122 8.25 6.40 -4.54
CA TYR A 122 9.67 6.18 -4.24
C TYR A 122 10.42 5.50 -5.38
N ILE A 123 9.82 4.48 -5.99
CA ILE A 123 10.47 3.63 -6.97
C ILE A 123 10.62 4.31 -8.34
N CYS A 124 9.81 5.35 -8.59
CA CYS A 124 9.78 6.11 -9.84
C CYS A 124 11.16 6.55 -10.32
N LYS A 125 11.99 7.13 -9.44
CA LYS A 125 13.34 7.59 -9.80
C LYS A 125 14.32 6.47 -10.17
N PHE A 126 14.03 5.23 -9.80
CA PHE A 126 14.86 4.07 -10.14
C PHE A 126 14.41 3.41 -11.45
N LEU A 127 13.11 3.48 -11.78
CA LEU A 127 12.60 3.06 -13.08
C LEU A 127 12.87 4.11 -14.15
N TYR A 128 12.72 5.38 -13.80
CA TYR A 128 12.83 6.53 -14.70
C TYR A 128 13.83 7.54 -14.14
N PRO A 129 15.12 7.45 -14.48
CA PRO A 129 16.16 8.33 -13.92
C PRO A 129 15.92 9.84 -14.13
N ASN A 130 15.11 10.20 -15.13
CA ASN A 130 14.72 11.58 -15.44
C ASN A 130 13.38 12.01 -14.80
N SER A 131 12.81 11.20 -13.91
CA SER A 131 11.57 11.52 -13.19
C SER A 131 11.74 12.76 -12.32
N GLN A 132 10.66 13.51 -12.16
CA GLN A 132 10.54 14.66 -11.27
C GLN A 132 10.13 14.25 -9.86
N TYR A 133 10.25 15.19 -8.91
CA TYR A 133 10.03 14.92 -7.49
C TYR A 133 8.63 14.39 -7.15
N PHE A 134 7.59 14.74 -7.91
CA PHE A 134 6.20 14.33 -7.64
C PHE A 134 5.71 13.19 -8.53
N ASP A 135 6.59 12.62 -9.36
CA ASP A 135 6.19 11.60 -10.31
C ASP A 135 5.98 10.25 -9.64
N PHE A 136 4.95 9.54 -10.08
CA PHE A 136 4.64 8.18 -9.69
C PHE A 136 5.06 7.22 -10.80
N ALA A 137 5.65 6.08 -10.45
CA ALA A 137 6.14 5.11 -11.42
C ALA A 137 5.02 4.58 -12.31
N SER A 138 3.85 4.27 -11.74
CA SER A 138 2.66 3.84 -12.48
C SER A 138 2.16 4.87 -13.51
N VAL A 139 2.28 6.17 -13.21
CA VAL A 139 1.92 7.26 -14.14
C VAL A 139 2.95 7.34 -15.26
N LYS A 140 4.23 7.35 -14.91
CA LYS A 140 5.33 7.37 -15.88
C LYS A 140 5.31 6.18 -16.82
N TRP A 141 4.91 5.01 -16.33
CA TRP A 141 4.77 3.81 -17.15
C TRP A 141 3.80 3.95 -18.32
N LEU A 142 2.78 4.79 -18.21
CA LEU A 142 1.84 5.07 -19.31
C LEU A 142 2.37 6.13 -20.30
N THR A 143 3.35 6.94 -19.90
CA THR A 143 3.80 8.10 -20.69
C THR A 143 5.20 7.93 -21.28
N GLU A 144 6.01 7.05 -20.72
CA GLU A 144 7.40 6.83 -21.13
C GLU A 144 7.50 5.57 -22.02
N GLU A 145 8.33 5.63 -23.06
CA GLU A 145 8.52 4.50 -23.99
C GLU A 145 9.37 3.37 -23.39
N SER A 146 10.23 3.69 -22.42
CA SER A 146 11.13 2.73 -21.78
C SER A 146 11.47 3.13 -20.35
N TYR A 147 11.93 2.16 -19.57
CA TYR A 147 12.45 2.33 -18.22
C TYR A 147 13.88 1.79 -18.14
N TYR A 148 14.59 2.12 -17.06
CA TYR A 148 15.95 1.64 -16.80
C TYR A 148 15.97 0.10 -16.74
N PRO A 149 16.75 -0.60 -17.60
CA PRO A 149 16.76 -2.05 -17.64
C PRO A 149 17.26 -2.67 -16.33
N HIS A 150 16.41 -3.44 -15.67
CA HIS A 150 16.75 -4.17 -14.44
C HIS A 150 15.69 -5.27 -14.18
N PRO A 151 16.05 -6.48 -13.72
CA PRO A 151 15.07 -7.55 -13.49
C PRO A 151 13.91 -7.18 -12.55
N LEU A 152 14.18 -6.38 -11.52
CA LEU A 152 13.12 -5.83 -10.65
C LEU A 152 12.20 -4.87 -11.42
N ASN A 153 12.75 -4.03 -12.28
CA ASN A 153 11.94 -3.10 -13.08
C ASN A 153 11.07 -3.84 -14.09
N ASP A 154 11.55 -4.97 -14.62
CA ASP A 154 10.77 -5.84 -15.51
C ASP A 154 9.56 -6.46 -14.78
N GLU A 155 9.74 -7.01 -13.57
CA GLU A 155 8.64 -7.57 -12.78
C GLU A 155 7.62 -6.49 -12.37
N LEU A 156 8.09 -5.30 -11.99
CA LEU A 156 7.20 -4.18 -11.65
C LEU A 156 6.46 -3.66 -12.89
N SER A 157 7.13 -3.55 -14.03
CA SER A 157 6.50 -3.24 -15.32
C SER A 157 5.44 -4.27 -15.70
N ASN A 158 5.68 -5.56 -15.44
CA ASN A 158 4.68 -6.61 -15.66
C ASN A 158 3.46 -6.44 -14.75
N PHE A 159 3.66 -6.03 -13.49
CA PHE A 159 2.54 -5.69 -12.60
C PHE A 159 1.69 -4.53 -13.16
N TYR A 160 2.33 -3.44 -13.59
CA TYR A 160 1.64 -2.31 -14.23
C TYR A 160 0.91 -2.73 -15.51
N LYS A 161 1.57 -3.53 -16.36
CA LYS A 161 0.98 -4.07 -17.59
C LYS A 161 -0.34 -4.79 -17.31
N HIS A 162 -0.37 -5.71 -16.35
CA HIS A 162 -1.59 -6.45 -15.99
C HIS A 162 -2.68 -5.52 -15.42
N CYS A 163 -2.31 -4.43 -14.74
CA CYS A 163 -3.28 -3.46 -14.24
C CYS A 163 -3.97 -2.72 -15.38
N PHE A 164 -3.21 -2.27 -16.38
CA PHE A 164 -3.69 -1.33 -17.40
C PHE A 164 -4.12 -1.97 -18.71
N LEU A 165 -3.52 -3.09 -19.11
CA LEU A 165 -3.71 -3.69 -20.42
C LEU A 165 -4.38 -5.06 -20.32
N ASP A 166 -5.09 -5.43 -21.38
CA ASP A 166 -5.62 -6.78 -21.55
C ASP A 166 -4.49 -7.81 -21.83
N GLU A 167 -4.87 -9.09 -21.96
CA GLU A 167 -3.92 -10.17 -22.21
C GLU A 167 -3.13 -10.00 -23.52
N THR A 168 -3.69 -9.26 -24.49
CA THR A 168 -3.01 -8.98 -25.76
C THR A 168 -1.97 -7.87 -25.64
N GLY A 169 -2.06 -7.04 -24.58
CA GLY A 169 -1.23 -5.86 -24.39
C GLY A 169 -1.55 -4.70 -25.35
N LYS A 170 -2.70 -4.74 -26.03
CA LYS A 170 -3.05 -3.75 -27.07
C LYS A 170 -4.25 -2.88 -26.73
N GLN A 171 -5.05 -3.27 -25.74
CA GLN A 171 -6.25 -2.56 -25.33
C GLN A 171 -6.27 -2.42 -23.81
N GLU A 172 -7.12 -1.54 -23.29
CA GLU A 172 -7.24 -1.37 -21.84
C GLU A 172 -7.88 -2.59 -21.20
N SER A 173 -7.35 -2.96 -20.03
CA SER A 173 -7.85 -4.08 -19.23
C SER A 173 -9.30 -3.84 -18.80
N THR A 174 -10.03 -4.94 -18.55
CA THR A 174 -11.37 -4.85 -17.96
C THR A 174 -11.36 -4.12 -16.62
N PHE A 175 -10.26 -4.25 -15.85
CA PHE A 175 -10.11 -3.55 -14.57
C PHE A 175 -9.97 -2.04 -14.76
N PHE A 176 -9.15 -1.58 -15.70
CA PHE A 176 -9.03 -0.16 -16.03
C PHE A 176 -10.36 0.42 -16.53
N LYS A 177 -11.07 -0.30 -17.42
CA LYS A 177 -12.40 0.10 -17.89
C LYS A 177 -13.40 0.24 -16.74
N LYS A 178 -13.37 -0.66 -15.76
CA LYS A 178 -14.19 -0.56 -14.54
C LYS A 178 -13.84 0.65 -13.69
N SER A 179 -12.56 0.97 -13.53
CA SER A 179 -12.13 2.19 -12.82
C SER A 179 -12.64 3.46 -13.49
N ILE A 180 -12.65 3.53 -14.82
CA ILE A 180 -13.24 4.65 -15.57
C ILE A 180 -14.76 4.74 -15.35
N MET A 181 -15.45 3.59 -15.31
CA MET A 181 -16.90 3.59 -15.01
C MET A 181 -17.20 4.08 -13.60
N LEU A 182 -16.39 3.70 -12.61
CA LEU A 182 -16.53 4.19 -11.23
C LEU A 182 -16.36 5.70 -11.15
N ASP A 183 -15.38 6.27 -11.85
CA ASP A 183 -15.20 7.72 -11.92
C ASP A 183 -16.44 8.44 -12.49
N LYS A 184 -17.08 7.87 -13.52
CA LYS A 184 -18.35 8.37 -14.04
C LYS A 184 -19.49 8.25 -13.02
N THR A 185 -19.60 7.11 -12.33
CA THR A 185 -20.63 6.86 -11.31
C THR A 185 -20.51 7.82 -10.13
N TYR A 186 -19.29 8.06 -9.65
CA TYR A 186 -19.02 8.93 -8.50
C TYR A 186 -18.73 10.39 -8.87
N GLN A 187 -18.79 10.74 -10.17
CA GLN A 187 -18.53 12.08 -10.70
C GLN A 187 -17.20 12.68 -10.23
N GLN A 188 -16.15 11.88 -10.29
CA GLN A 188 -14.80 12.27 -9.90
C GLN A 188 -13.77 11.74 -10.88
N ASN A 189 -12.54 12.23 -10.78
CA ASN A 189 -11.38 11.68 -11.49
C ASN A 189 -10.40 11.18 -10.42
N TYR A 190 -10.63 9.97 -9.94
CA TYR A 190 -9.91 9.37 -8.82
C TYR A 190 -9.61 7.90 -9.08
N PHE A 191 -10.62 7.07 -9.34
CA PHE A 191 -10.45 5.62 -9.47
C PHE A 191 -9.61 5.21 -10.68
N SER A 192 -9.68 5.97 -11.77
CA SER A 192 -8.93 5.69 -12.99
C SER A 192 -7.51 6.27 -13.01
N ARG A 193 -7.09 6.97 -11.95
CA ARG A 193 -5.71 7.45 -11.82
C ARG A 193 -4.74 6.25 -11.77
N PRO A 194 -3.62 6.27 -12.51
CA PRO A 194 -2.71 5.12 -12.58
C PRO A 194 -2.23 4.62 -11.21
N GLN A 195 -1.86 5.55 -10.34
CA GLN A 195 -1.43 5.25 -8.97
C GLN A 195 -2.56 4.67 -8.10
N GLU A 196 -3.81 5.08 -8.31
CA GLU A 196 -4.96 4.53 -7.58
C GLU A 196 -5.34 3.13 -8.08
N ILE A 197 -5.28 2.88 -9.39
CA ILE A 197 -5.53 1.55 -9.97
C ILE A 197 -4.52 0.55 -9.40
N THR A 198 -3.24 0.90 -9.42
CA THR A 198 -2.16 0.02 -8.96
C THR A 198 -2.17 -0.16 -7.44
N ALA A 199 -2.51 0.88 -6.67
CA ALA A 199 -2.72 0.77 -5.23
C ALA A 199 -3.87 -0.19 -4.88
N ARG A 200 -5.00 -0.11 -5.59
CA ARG A 200 -6.13 -1.05 -5.41
C ARG A 200 -5.81 -2.46 -5.84
N ALA A 201 -5.05 -2.62 -6.92
CA ALA A 201 -4.54 -3.92 -7.34
C ALA A 201 -3.68 -4.56 -6.26
N PHE A 202 -2.72 -3.80 -5.71
CA PHE A 202 -1.85 -4.23 -4.62
C PHE A 202 -2.65 -4.55 -3.35
N GLU A 203 -3.53 -3.64 -2.93
CA GLU A 203 -4.41 -3.81 -1.77
C GLU A 203 -5.23 -5.11 -1.89
N SER A 204 -5.77 -5.40 -3.08
CA SER A 204 -6.51 -6.63 -3.36
C SER A 204 -5.62 -7.88 -3.24
N CYS A 205 -4.36 -7.82 -3.67
CA CYS A 205 -3.39 -8.91 -3.54
C CYS A 205 -3.10 -9.22 -2.06
N ILE A 206 -2.85 -8.19 -1.24
CA ILE A 206 -2.59 -8.33 0.20
C ILE A 206 -3.84 -8.83 0.93
N GLY A 207 -5.00 -8.25 0.70
CA GLY A 207 -6.24 -8.62 1.39
C GLY A 207 -6.78 -10.02 1.03
N HIS A 208 -6.25 -10.66 -0.01
CA HIS A 208 -6.57 -12.04 -0.40
C HIS A 208 -5.45 -13.04 -0.07
N HIS A 209 -4.47 -12.67 0.75
CA HIS A 209 -3.52 -13.63 1.27
C HIS A 209 -4.25 -14.76 2.04
N THR A 210 -3.80 -16.00 1.88
CA THR A 210 -4.53 -17.18 2.34
C THR A 210 -4.29 -17.51 3.82
N GLU A 211 -3.13 -17.13 4.36
CA GLU A 211 -2.71 -17.51 5.72
C GLU A 211 -2.73 -16.34 6.71
N ILE A 212 -2.68 -15.12 6.20
CA ILE A 212 -2.59 -13.89 6.98
C ILE A 212 -3.77 -13.01 6.61
N THR A 213 -4.55 -12.61 7.60
CA THR A 213 -5.66 -11.67 7.47
C THR A 213 -5.50 -10.59 8.52
N ASN A 214 -5.47 -9.32 8.14
CA ASN A 214 -5.36 -8.22 9.08
C ASN A 214 -6.25 -7.06 8.62
N HIS A 215 -7.35 -6.82 9.33
CA HIS A 215 -8.32 -5.79 8.96
C HIS A 215 -7.82 -4.36 9.16
N TYR A 216 -6.73 -4.15 9.92
CA TYR A 216 -6.08 -2.86 10.01
C TYR A 216 -5.13 -2.61 8.83
N LEU A 217 -4.52 -3.67 8.29
CA LEU A 217 -3.68 -3.60 7.09
C LEU A 217 -4.51 -3.38 5.82
N VAL A 218 -5.54 -4.21 5.61
CA VAL A 218 -6.47 -4.15 4.46
C VAL A 218 -7.88 -4.51 4.90
N SER A 219 -8.87 -3.73 4.47
CA SER A 219 -10.29 -4.03 4.67
C SER A 219 -11.11 -3.68 3.43
N GLY A 220 -12.34 -4.19 3.34
CA GLY A 220 -13.27 -3.78 2.28
C GLY A 220 -13.03 -4.36 0.88
N VAL A 221 -11.92 -5.05 0.60
CA VAL A 221 -11.61 -5.58 -0.75
C VAL A 221 -12.46 -6.77 -1.20
N LYS A 222 -13.22 -7.42 -0.31
CA LYS A 222 -14.00 -8.65 -0.60
C LYS A 222 -15.51 -8.43 -0.72
N LYS A 223 -16.10 -7.65 0.20
CA LYS A 223 -17.56 -7.56 0.39
C LYS A 223 -18.11 -6.14 0.39
N SER A 224 -17.27 -5.12 0.16
CA SER A 224 -17.76 -3.73 0.11
C SER A 224 -18.59 -3.46 -1.13
N GLN A 225 -19.38 -2.39 -1.09
CA GLN A 225 -20.09 -1.87 -2.27
C GLN A 225 -19.11 -1.60 -3.42
N LEU A 226 -17.95 -1.00 -3.11
CA LEU A 226 -16.92 -0.72 -4.10
C LEU A 226 -16.38 -2.01 -4.74
N ALA A 227 -16.18 -3.08 -3.96
CA ALA A 227 -15.77 -4.38 -4.49
C ALA A 227 -16.82 -4.97 -5.45
N GLN A 228 -18.11 -4.87 -5.09
CA GLN A 228 -19.22 -5.33 -5.94
C GLN A 228 -19.33 -4.52 -7.25
N GLN A 229 -18.98 -3.24 -7.21
CA GLN A 229 -18.96 -2.36 -8.39
C GLN A 229 -17.69 -2.50 -9.25
N GLY A 230 -16.77 -3.39 -8.87
CA GLY A 230 -15.56 -3.66 -9.64
C GLY A 230 -14.37 -2.73 -9.35
N GLY A 231 -14.32 -2.10 -8.17
CA GLY A 231 -13.18 -1.29 -7.74
C GLY A 231 -11.92 -2.08 -7.39
N PHE A 232 -11.95 -3.41 -7.52
CA PHE A 232 -10.82 -4.31 -7.30
C PHE A 232 -10.74 -5.34 -8.44
N PRO A 233 -9.54 -5.88 -8.73
CA PRO A 233 -9.37 -6.93 -9.72
C PRO A 233 -10.20 -8.17 -9.36
N ASP A 234 -10.74 -8.84 -10.37
CA ASP A 234 -11.40 -10.13 -10.18
C ASP A 234 -10.39 -11.23 -9.81
N LYS A 235 -10.88 -12.44 -9.55
CA LYS A 235 -10.03 -13.56 -9.10
C LYS A 235 -8.94 -13.90 -10.13
N ALA A 236 -9.24 -13.88 -11.42
CA ALA A 236 -8.30 -14.28 -12.45
C ALA A 236 -7.17 -13.27 -12.57
N LEU A 237 -7.51 -11.98 -12.72
CA LEU A 237 -6.52 -10.91 -12.78
C LEU A 237 -5.73 -10.79 -11.47
N ARG A 238 -6.39 -10.90 -10.31
CA ARG A 238 -5.71 -10.86 -9.01
C ARG A 238 -4.68 -11.96 -8.86
N THR A 239 -4.93 -13.17 -9.38
CA THR A 239 -3.95 -14.27 -9.33
C THR A 239 -2.70 -13.92 -10.14
N GLN A 240 -2.86 -13.32 -11.31
CA GLN A 240 -1.74 -12.85 -12.14
C GLN A 240 -0.96 -11.74 -11.43
N LEU A 241 -1.67 -10.75 -10.86
CA LEU A 241 -1.08 -9.64 -10.10
C LEU A 241 -0.31 -10.12 -8.87
N GLN A 242 -0.87 -11.07 -8.10
CA GLN A 242 -0.19 -11.71 -6.96
C GLN A 242 1.11 -12.38 -7.40
N SER A 243 1.08 -13.13 -8.51
CA SER A 243 2.29 -13.74 -9.04
C SER A 243 3.36 -12.71 -9.40
N SER A 244 3.01 -11.63 -10.10
CA SER A 244 3.96 -10.56 -10.47
C SER A 244 4.53 -9.87 -9.23
N ILE A 245 3.67 -9.47 -8.29
CA ILE A 245 4.12 -8.65 -7.16
C ILE A 245 4.95 -9.46 -6.16
N TYR A 246 4.59 -10.72 -5.92
CA TYR A 246 5.40 -11.59 -5.07
C TYR A 246 6.74 -11.94 -5.74
N ARG A 247 6.80 -12.12 -7.06
CA ARG A 247 8.11 -12.27 -7.74
C ARG A 247 8.98 -11.03 -7.56
N TYR A 248 8.42 -9.83 -7.73
CA TYR A 248 9.15 -8.57 -7.51
C TYR A 248 9.76 -8.52 -6.10
N PHE A 249 8.94 -8.70 -5.06
CA PHE A 249 9.41 -8.53 -3.68
C PHE A 249 10.32 -9.68 -3.21
N ASN A 250 10.10 -10.91 -3.67
CA ASN A 250 11.03 -12.02 -3.43
C ASN A 250 12.40 -11.76 -4.08
N ALA A 251 12.42 -11.29 -5.34
CA ALA A 251 13.67 -10.94 -6.00
C ALA A 251 14.39 -9.78 -5.29
N LEU A 252 13.63 -8.78 -4.79
CA LEU A 252 14.20 -7.70 -3.98
C LEU A 252 14.81 -8.22 -2.68
N ALA A 253 14.12 -9.11 -1.97
CA ALA A 253 14.63 -9.69 -0.72
C ALA A 253 15.94 -10.45 -0.97
N ILE A 254 16.01 -11.28 -2.01
CA ILE A 254 17.24 -12.00 -2.40
C ILE A 254 18.37 -11.01 -2.66
N ALA A 255 18.10 -9.92 -3.41
CA ALA A 255 19.11 -8.91 -3.73
C ALA A 255 19.61 -8.11 -2.52
N LEU A 256 18.84 -8.02 -1.44
CA LEU A 256 19.24 -7.35 -0.20
C LEU A 256 20.04 -8.25 0.76
N HIS A 257 19.99 -9.56 0.57
CA HIS A 257 20.75 -10.54 1.36
C HIS A 257 22.08 -10.96 0.72
N GLN A 258 22.40 -10.44 -0.47
CA GLN A 258 23.69 -10.59 -1.14
C GLN A 258 24.64 -9.46 -0.75
#